data_AF-A0A965RZ57-F1
#
_entry.id   AF-A0A965RZ57-F1
#
_cell.length_a   1.000
_cell.length_b   1.000
_cell.length_c   1.000
_cell.angle_alpha   90.00
_cell.angle_beta   90.00
_cell.angle_gamma   90.00
#
_symmetry.space_group_name_H-M   'P 1'
#
loop_
_entity.id
_entity.type
_entity.pdbx_description
1 polymer ?
#
loop_
_entity_poly.entity_id
_entity_poly.type
_entity_poly.pdbx_seq_one_letter_code
_entity_poly.pdbx_strand_id
1 'polypeptide(L)'
;ELLQEFERVWSSVDLTEAMAFVRDDKNAIIDDGNRISFFPSSRFTLKVNKENAVKSGVLEKSDLKSCPESIAFEFNADRDRYLARDEAMMMEIVANNDWKRGIYFSSSRGSSFSIALLSAGHIKQVGMAYEMSPMKDEPVFFNVKKMYKHMTKTYSWGDMKNPKVLTDYYARRHTQQYRVNFLLLAEQLYNKKDYKKANEVLDMSMAVMPLETVLDFGEVNQYDGMSSLKINSPHLSFNYQGEEIRAKSSGVLHEFVQLYFMLGEKKKATELGMKLMKNYETIFNYFEHSKAEFAGNQENAEDLYAAIDAAFKMYIIASDKQMGDPNGKLAKYIYAKINRVYKNVMPRIYSELEQMASDAGESSSGVGYYNNMYIGLQMNLGAMGEHYGLLKRSAQPTPAAAPSQENLNLDAIVPSGGPSDTMK
;
A
#
# COMPACT_ATOMS: atom_id res chain seq x y z
N GLU A 1 -10.66 -27.53 -4.68
CA GLU A 1 -9.95 -27.00 -3.50
C GLU A 1 -9.32 -28.12 -2.66
N LEU A 2 -10.08 -28.99 -2.00
CA LEU A 2 -9.55 -30.13 -1.21
C LEU A 2 -8.54 -31.03 -1.96
N LEU A 3 -8.79 -31.36 -3.23
CA LEU A 3 -7.85 -32.15 -4.05
C LEU A 3 -6.53 -31.41 -4.30
N GLN A 4 -6.59 -30.09 -4.55
CA GLN A 4 -5.40 -29.26 -4.72
C GLN A 4 -4.62 -29.12 -3.41
N GLU A 5 -5.31 -29.05 -2.26
CA GLU A 5 -4.67 -29.07 -0.94
C GLU A 5 -4.02 -30.42 -0.62
N PHE A 6 -4.62 -31.52 -1.06
CA PHE A 6 -4.05 -32.85 -0.90
C PHE A 6 -2.80 -33.05 -1.76
N GLU A 7 -2.84 -32.65 -3.03
CA GLU A 7 -1.70 -32.73 -3.97
C GLU A 7 -0.59 -31.72 -3.64
N ARG A 8 -0.89 -30.68 -2.85
CA ARG A 8 0.07 -29.64 -2.47
C ARG A 8 1.29 -30.17 -1.74
N VAL A 9 1.13 -31.17 -0.89
CA VAL A 9 2.25 -31.79 -0.15
C VAL A 9 3.17 -32.54 -1.11
N TRP A 10 2.59 -33.29 -2.05
CA TRP A 10 3.31 -34.10 -3.04
C TRP A 10 4.06 -33.26 -4.08
N SER A 11 3.64 -32.02 -4.28
CA SER A 11 4.25 -31.09 -5.23
C SER A 11 5.33 -30.20 -4.60
N SER A 12 5.60 -30.31 -3.29
CA SER A 12 6.63 -29.52 -2.61
C SER A 12 8.01 -30.21 -2.62
N VAL A 13 9.08 -29.44 -2.82
CA VAL A 13 10.47 -29.94 -2.83
C VAL A 13 11.31 -29.21 -1.78
N ASP A 14 12.26 -29.87 -1.12
CA ASP A 14 13.22 -29.18 -0.25
C ASP A 14 14.05 -28.20 -1.08
N LEU A 15 14.15 -26.95 -0.63
CA LEU A 15 14.83 -25.89 -1.39
C LEU A 15 16.29 -26.25 -1.67
N THR A 16 16.97 -26.91 -0.75
CA THR A 16 18.37 -27.33 -0.93
C THR A 16 18.51 -28.36 -2.04
N GLU A 17 17.57 -29.31 -2.09
CA GLU A 17 17.50 -30.34 -3.14
C GLU A 17 17.14 -29.72 -4.49
N ALA A 18 16.18 -28.80 -4.52
CA ALA A 18 15.83 -28.05 -5.73
C ALA A 18 17.02 -27.25 -6.28
N MET A 19 17.79 -26.59 -5.41
CA MET A 19 19.01 -25.89 -5.83
C MET A 19 20.10 -26.84 -6.30
N ALA A 20 20.23 -28.03 -5.71
CA ALA A 20 21.15 -29.06 -6.20
C ALA A 20 20.74 -29.56 -7.60
N PHE A 21 19.44 -29.76 -7.84
CA PHE A 21 18.89 -30.14 -9.14
C PHE A 21 19.21 -29.09 -10.22
N VAL A 22 18.93 -27.81 -9.95
CA VAL A 22 19.17 -26.71 -10.90
C VAL A 22 20.64 -26.53 -11.25
N ARG A 23 21.55 -26.83 -10.31
CA ARG A 23 23.00 -26.74 -10.53
C ARG A 23 23.58 -27.87 -11.36
N ASP A 24 22.90 -29.01 -11.45
CA ASP A 24 23.36 -30.10 -12.28
C ASP A 24 22.95 -29.87 -13.73
N ASP A 25 23.95 -29.58 -14.55
CA ASP A 25 23.80 -29.32 -15.98
C ASP A 25 23.08 -30.43 -16.74
N LYS A 26 23.10 -31.66 -16.22
CA LYS A 26 22.40 -32.82 -16.81
C LYS A 26 20.89 -32.72 -16.71
N ASN A 27 20.37 -31.90 -15.79
CA ASN A 27 18.95 -31.69 -15.61
C ASN A 27 18.38 -30.60 -16.52
N ALA A 28 19.22 -29.87 -17.28
CA ALA A 28 18.74 -28.83 -18.16
C ALA A 28 18.02 -29.41 -19.38
N ILE A 29 16.99 -28.70 -19.85
CA ILE A 29 16.31 -29.00 -21.11
C ILE A 29 17.14 -28.39 -22.24
N ILE A 30 17.40 -29.17 -23.28
CA ILE A 30 18.03 -28.68 -24.52
C ILE A 30 16.93 -28.57 -25.57
N ASP A 31 16.64 -27.35 -26.00
CA ASP A 31 15.64 -27.04 -27.03
C ASP A 31 16.27 -26.14 -28.09
N ASP A 32 16.30 -26.62 -29.34
CA ASP A 32 16.94 -25.95 -30.49
C ASP A 32 18.34 -25.36 -30.21
N GLY A 33 19.18 -26.12 -29.50
CA GLY A 33 20.54 -25.71 -29.11
C GLY A 33 20.61 -24.73 -27.93
N ASN A 34 19.47 -24.22 -27.46
CA ASN A 34 19.38 -23.42 -26.24
C ASN A 34 19.24 -24.33 -25.02
N ARG A 35 20.06 -24.06 -24.01
CA ARG A 35 20.01 -24.76 -22.73
C ARG A 35 19.16 -23.99 -21.72
N ILE A 36 18.09 -24.62 -21.25
CA ILE A 36 17.13 -24.04 -20.34
C ILE A 36 17.22 -24.78 -18.99
N SER A 37 17.62 -24.05 -17.95
CA SER A 37 17.57 -24.56 -16.57
C SER A 37 16.18 -24.31 -15.99
N PHE A 38 15.66 -25.25 -15.21
CA PHE A 38 14.33 -25.15 -14.61
C PHE A 38 14.32 -25.70 -13.19
N PHE A 39 13.40 -25.21 -12.37
CA PHE A 39 13.15 -25.77 -11.05
C PHE A 39 12.15 -26.93 -11.14
N PRO A 40 12.33 -28.02 -10.38
CA PRO A 40 11.46 -29.20 -10.46
C PRO A 40 10.07 -28.97 -9.87
N SER A 41 9.84 -27.83 -9.21
CA SER A 41 8.55 -27.41 -8.65
C SER A 41 8.49 -25.89 -8.53
N SER A 42 7.28 -25.34 -8.40
CA SER A 42 7.04 -23.95 -7.96
C SER A 42 6.83 -23.83 -6.44
N ARG A 43 6.81 -24.96 -5.71
CA ARG A 43 6.56 -25.06 -4.26
C ARG A 43 7.79 -25.62 -3.55
N PHE A 44 8.23 -24.90 -2.54
CA PHE A 44 9.45 -25.23 -1.82
C PHE A 44 9.23 -25.29 -0.32
N THR A 45 10.00 -26.16 0.34
CA THR A 45 10.13 -26.20 1.79
C THR A 45 11.56 -25.90 2.22
N LEU A 46 11.74 -25.32 3.39
CA LEU A 46 13.06 -25.07 3.97
C LEU A 46 13.03 -25.42 5.46
N LYS A 47 13.90 -26.33 5.88
CA LYS A 47 14.02 -26.74 7.29
C LYS A 47 14.45 -25.56 8.18
N VAL A 48 13.92 -25.53 9.40
CA VAL A 48 14.24 -24.52 10.40
C VAL A 48 15.18 -25.10 11.43
N ASN A 49 16.44 -24.66 11.38
CA ASN A 49 17.40 -24.94 12.43
C ASN A 49 17.14 -24.00 13.62
N LYS A 50 16.30 -24.46 14.55
CA LYS A 50 15.83 -23.68 15.71
C LYS A 50 16.97 -23.17 16.60
N GLU A 51 18.02 -23.97 16.75
CA GLU A 51 19.20 -23.58 17.55
C GLU A 51 19.94 -22.41 16.89
N ASN A 52 20.24 -22.53 15.59
CA ASN A 52 20.90 -21.46 14.84
C ASN A 52 20.02 -20.21 14.75
N ALA A 53 18.71 -20.36 14.55
CA ALA A 53 17.77 -19.25 14.47
C ALA A 53 17.70 -18.45 15.79
N VAL A 54 17.83 -19.12 16.95
CA VAL A 54 17.97 -18.43 18.25
C VAL A 54 19.34 -17.79 18.39
N LYS A 55 20.43 -18.48 18.01
CA LYS A 55 21.81 -17.93 18.08
C LYS A 55 21.98 -16.69 17.21
N SER A 56 21.37 -16.67 16.03
CA SER A 56 21.43 -15.54 15.10
C SER A 56 20.52 -14.37 15.50
N GLY A 57 19.65 -14.57 16.50
CA GLY A 57 18.69 -13.57 16.96
C GLY A 57 17.47 -13.42 16.06
N VAL A 58 17.28 -14.28 15.06
CA VAL A 58 16.04 -14.35 14.27
C VAL A 58 14.87 -14.72 15.18
N LEU A 59 15.08 -15.69 16.07
CA LEU A 59 14.12 -16.14 17.08
C LEU A 59 14.56 -15.80 18.51
N GLU A 60 13.57 -15.65 19.39
CA GLU A 60 13.77 -15.66 20.82
C GLU A 60 13.54 -17.07 21.39
N LYS A 61 14.10 -17.35 22.58
CA LYS A 61 13.89 -18.64 23.25
C LYS A 61 12.41 -18.94 23.52
N SER A 62 11.59 -17.90 23.69
CA SER A 62 10.14 -18.02 23.85
C SER A 62 9.45 -18.59 22.62
N ASP A 63 10.00 -18.35 21.43
CA ASP A 63 9.37 -18.67 20.14
C ASP A 63 9.56 -20.15 19.78
N LEU A 64 10.50 -20.84 20.44
CA LEU A 64 10.83 -22.25 20.19
C LEU A 64 9.62 -23.18 20.28
N LYS A 65 8.64 -22.85 21.11
CA LYS A 65 7.42 -23.65 21.30
C LYS A 65 6.48 -23.60 20.10
N SER A 66 6.39 -22.45 19.43
CA SER A 66 5.50 -22.22 18.27
C SER A 66 6.24 -22.24 16.94
N CYS A 67 7.57 -22.28 16.95
CA CYS A 67 8.38 -22.35 15.74
C CYS A 67 8.13 -23.67 14.99
N PRO A 68 7.77 -23.61 13.70
CA PRO A 68 7.62 -24.81 12.88
C PRO A 68 8.98 -25.49 12.64
N GLU A 69 8.95 -26.77 12.24
CA GLU A 69 10.16 -27.52 11.84
C GLU A 69 10.64 -27.15 10.43
N SER A 70 9.75 -26.66 9.58
CA SER A 70 10.04 -26.16 8.24
C SER A 70 9.11 -25.01 7.87
N ILE A 71 9.58 -24.15 6.98
CA ILE A 71 8.75 -23.16 6.29
C ILE A 71 8.41 -23.66 4.90
N ALA A 72 7.32 -23.17 4.33
CA ALA A 72 6.93 -23.47 2.96
C ALA A 72 6.55 -22.18 2.23
N PHE A 73 6.92 -22.08 0.96
CA PHE A 73 6.56 -20.96 0.09
C PHE A 73 6.34 -21.42 -1.34
N GLU A 74 5.58 -20.64 -2.11
CA GLU A 74 5.15 -20.97 -3.46
C GLU A 74 5.27 -19.75 -4.37
N PHE A 75 5.83 -19.95 -5.55
CA PHE A 75 5.80 -18.96 -6.63
C PHE A 75 4.46 -19.04 -7.36
N ASN A 76 3.95 -17.88 -7.80
CA ASN A 76 2.73 -17.84 -8.58
C ASN A 76 3.09 -18.13 -10.04
N ALA A 77 2.72 -19.30 -10.57
CA ALA A 77 3.11 -19.72 -11.92
C ALA A 77 2.60 -18.80 -13.05
N ASP A 78 1.47 -18.10 -12.85
CA ASP A 78 0.93 -17.18 -13.86
C ASP A 78 1.76 -15.90 -13.96
N ARG A 79 2.24 -15.41 -12.80
CA ARG A 79 3.04 -14.20 -12.66
C ARG A 79 4.55 -14.45 -12.84
N ASP A 80 5.04 -15.55 -12.28
CA ASP A 80 6.46 -15.85 -12.06
C ASP A 80 6.92 -16.96 -13.03
N ARG A 81 6.70 -16.76 -14.33
CA ARG A 81 6.99 -17.77 -15.37
C ARG A 81 8.47 -18.07 -15.54
N TYR A 82 9.33 -17.16 -15.11
CA TYR A 82 10.78 -17.30 -15.11
C TYR A 82 11.37 -16.59 -13.89
N LEU A 83 12.53 -17.04 -13.44
CA LEU A 83 13.31 -16.38 -12.39
C LEU A 83 14.60 -15.85 -13.00
N ALA A 84 14.92 -14.59 -12.71
CA ALA A 84 16.18 -14.00 -13.08
C ALA A 84 17.34 -14.62 -12.27
N ARG A 85 18.57 -14.50 -12.76
CA ARG A 85 19.75 -15.15 -12.14
C ARG A 85 20.00 -14.66 -10.72
N ASP A 86 19.76 -13.38 -10.47
CA ASP A 86 19.86 -12.76 -9.15
C ASP A 86 18.85 -13.37 -8.17
N GLU A 87 17.62 -13.69 -8.59
CA GLU A 87 16.65 -14.38 -7.75
C GLU A 87 17.08 -15.83 -7.42
N ALA A 88 17.60 -16.55 -8.41
CA ALA A 88 18.16 -17.90 -8.17
C ALA A 88 19.36 -17.85 -7.20
N MET A 89 20.19 -16.80 -7.27
CA MET A 89 21.26 -16.57 -6.29
C MET A 89 20.71 -16.26 -4.89
N MET A 90 19.62 -15.50 -4.77
CA MET A 90 18.97 -15.27 -3.47
C MET A 90 18.45 -16.59 -2.87
N MET A 91 17.85 -17.46 -3.69
CA MET A 91 17.42 -18.79 -3.26
C MET A 91 18.59 -19.65 -2.76
N GLU A 92 19.73 -19.63 -3.46
CA GLU A 92 20.95 -20.35 -3.04
C GLU A 92 21.46 -19.87 -1.67
N ILE A 93 21.48 -18.55 -1.44
CA ILE A 93 21.89 -17.96 -0.16
C ILE A 93 20.95 -18.45 0.95
N VAL A 94 19.65 -18.42 0.72
CA VAL A 94 18.65 -18.88 1.70
C VAL A 94 18.79 -20.37 1.99
N ALA A 95 18.95 -21.20 0.95
CA ALA A 95 19.10 -22.65 1.08
C ALA A 95 20.32 -23.06 1.93
N ASN A 96 21.43 -22.33 1.81
CA ASN A 96 22.70 -22.67 2.47
C ASN A 96 22.95 -21.92 3.79
N ASN A 97 22.08 -20.98 4.18
CA ASN A 97 22.28 -20.17 5.39
C ASN A 97 22.10 -20.99 6.69
N ASP A 98 21.25 -22.04 6.68
CA ASP A 98 20.94 -22.88 7.86
C ASP A 98 20.60 -22.04 9.11
N TRP A 99 19.95 -20.89 8.89
CA TRP A 99 19.58 -19.91 9.91
C TRP A 99 20.74 -19.37 10.77
N LYS A 100 21.99 -19.55 10.32
CA LYS A 100 23.21 -19.09 11.04
C LYS A 100 23.29 -17.56 11.12
N ARG A 101 22.65 -16.86 10.18
CA ARG A 101 22.52 -15.40 10.15
C ARG A 101 21.10 -15.00 9.77
N GLY A 102 20.64 -13.85 10.26
CA GLY A 102 19.39 -13.25 9.79
C GLY A 102 19.52 -12.81 8.33
N ILE A 103 18.51 -13.10 7.52
CA ILE A 103 18.40 -12.65 6.12
C ILE A 103 17.41 -11.49 6.08
N TYR A 104 17.84 -10.38 5.48
CA TYR A 104 17.06 -9.16 5.38
C TYR A 104 16.93 -8.71 3.93
N PHE A 105 15.74 -8.27 3.57
CA PHE A 105 15.43 -7.68 2.27
C PHE A 105 15.27 -6.16 2.43
N SER A 106 15.71 -5.42 1.42
CA SER A 106 15.46 -3.97 1.30
C SER A 106 14.01 -3.67 0.89
N SER A 107 13.34 -4.62 0.24
CA SER A 107 11.92 -4.58 -0.11
C SER A 107 11.30 -5.96 0.01
N SER A 108 10.15 -6.05 0.67
CA SER A 108 9.37 -7.30 0.77
C SER A 108 8.71 -7.71 -0.56
N ARG A 109 8.77 -6.85 -1.58
CA ARG A 109 8.18 -7.09 -2.91
C ARG A 109 9.17 -6.84 -4.06
N GLY A 110 10.46 -6.74 -3.77
CA GLY A 110 11.49 -6.39 -4.76
C GLY A 110 11.85 -7.50 -5.76
N SER A 111 11.32 -8.71 -5.59
CA SER A 111 11.60 -9.88 -6.43
C SER A 111 10.44 -10.89 -6.32
N SER A 112 10.27 -11.78 -7.28
CA SER A 112 9.28 -12.86 -7.19
C SER A 112 9.56 -13.76 -5.97
N PHE A 113 10.83 -13.99 -5.64
CA PHE A 113 11.23 -14.76 -4.46
C PHE A 113 10.82 -14.10 -3.13
N SER A 114 11.08 -12.80 -2.96
CA SER A 114 10.64 -12.09 -1.74
C SER A 114 9.13 -12.00 -1.64
N ILE A 115 8.41 -11.89 -2.77
CA ILE A 115 6.94 -11.96 -2.80
C ILE A 115 6.44 -13.34 -2.40
N ALA A 116 7.07 -14.43 -2.84
CA ALA A 116 6.70 -15.79 -2.47
C ALA A 116 6.85 -16.01 -0.95
N LEU A 117 7.98 -15.59 -0.37
CA LEU A 117 8.21 -15.63 1.08
C LEU A 117 7.22 -14.74 1.85
N LEU A 118 6.94 -13.53 1.36
CA LEU A 118 5.98 -12.61 1.95
C LEU A 118 4.57 -13.20 1.96
N SER A 119 4.14 -13.75 0.82
CA SER A 119 2.80 -14.34 0.65
C SER A 119 2.61 -15.56 1.56
N ALA A 120 3.70 -16.28 1.83
CA ALA A 120 3.73 -17.36 2.79
C ALA A 120 3.78 -16.89 4.26
N GLY A 121 3.93 -15.59 4.55
CA GLY A 121 4.01 -15.04 5.90
C GLY A 121 5.39 -15.15 6.55
N HIS A 122 6.45 -15.36 5.76
CA HIS A 122 7.82 -15.56 6.22
C HIS A 122 8.70 -14.30 6.14
N ILE A 123 8.09 -13.14 5.91
CA ILE A 123 8.76 -11.84 5.90
C ILE A 123 8.13 -10.96 6.98
N LYS A 124 8.97 -10.46 7.89
CA LYS A 124 8.59 -9.56 8.98
C LYS A 124 9.28 -8.21 8.82
N GLN A 125 8.52 -7.13 8.74
CA GLN A 125 9.07 -5.79 8.82
C GLN A 125 9.63 -5.54 10.23
N VAL A 126 10.89 -5.12 10.30
CA VAL A 126 11.62 -4.82 11.53
C VAL A 126 12.09 -3.35 11.57
N GLY A 127 11.43 -2.48 10.81
CA GLY A 127 11.84 -1.08 10.60
C GLY A 127 12.03 -0.83 9.10
N MET A 128 13.21 -0.34 8.72
CA MET A 128 13.55 -0.10 7.30
C MET A 128 13.86 -1.38 6.51
N ALA A 129 14.15 -2.47 7.22
CA ALA A 129 14.45 -3.76 6.62
C ALA A 129 13.33 -4.77 6.89
N TYR A 130 13.28 -5.79 6.04
CA TYR A 130 12.33 -6.88 6.12
C TYR A 130 13.07 -8.19 6.41
N GLU A 131 12.91 -8.73 7.61
CA GLU A 131 13.60 -9.92 8.09
C GLU A 131 12.86 -11.19 7.67
N MET A 132 13.58 -12.18 7.14
CA MET A 132 13.06 -13.53 6.96
C MET A 132 12.87 -14.21 8.32
N SER A 133 11.68 -14.73 8.58
CA SER A 133 11.34 -15.37 9.85
C SER A 133 10.51 -16.63 9.63
N PRO A 134 10.72 -17.70 10.42
CA PRO A 134 9.85 -18.87 10.36
C PRO A 134 8.52 -18.65 11.10
N MET A 135 8.40 -17.57 11.88
CA MET A 135 7.22 -17.27 12.68
C MET A 135 6.14 -16.57 11.87
N LYS A 136 4.88 -17.01 12.05
CA LYS A 136 3.69 -16.38 11.46
C LYS A 136 2.79 -15.69 12.50
N ASP A 137 3.34 -15.35 13.66
CA ASP A 137 2.57 -14.77 14.77
C ASP A 137 1.97 -13.41 14.40
N GLU A 138 0.85 -13.06 15.05
CA GLU A 138 0.15 -11.79 14.85
C GLU A 138 0.86 -10.60 15.56
N PRO A 139 1.07 -9.46 14.88
CA PRO A 139 0.72 -9.18 13.47
C PRO A 139 1.59 -9.95 12.46
N VAL A 140 0.96 -10.58 11.46
CA VAL A 140 1.65 -11.44 10.46
C VAL A 140 2.80 -10.73 9.75
N PHE A 141 2.69 -9.43 9.48
CA PHE A 141 3.72 -8.71 8.71
C PHE A 141 4.78 -7.98 9.56
N PHE A 142 4.57 -7.76 10.87
CA PHE A 142 5.48 -6.94 11.68
C PHE A 142 6.10 -7.72 12.83
N ASN A 143 7.40 -7.53 13.07
CA ASN A 143 7.99 -7.84 14.36
C ASN A 143 8.11 -6.55 15.18
N VAL A 144 7.04 -6.23 15.90
CA VAL A 144 6.88 -4.99 16.67
C VAL A 144 8.02 -4.76 17.66
N LYS A 145 8.52 -5.83 18.30
CA LYS A 145 9.59 -5.74 19.30
C LYS A 145 10.92 -5.33 18.66
N LYS A 146 11.32 -6.01 17.58
CA LYS A 146 12.53 -5.67 16.83
C LYS A 146 12.39 -4.29 16.18
N MET A 147 11.26 -4.00 15.56
CA MET A 147 10.98 -2.70 14.95
C MET A 147 11.11 -1.56 15.97
N TYR A 148 10.49 -1.68 17.15
CA TYR A 148 10.65 -0.70 18.22
C TYR A 148 12.11 -0.55 18.64
N LYS A 149 12.84 -1.65 18.89
CA LYS A 149 14.27 -1.60 19.24
C LYS A 149 15.10 -0.91 18.16
N HIS A 150 14.86 -1.22 16.90
CA HIS A 150 15.63 -0.66 15.79
C HIS A 150 15.40 0.84 15.65
N MET A 151 14.13 1.26 15.62
CA MET A 151 13.78 2.67 15.42
C MET A 151 14.15 3.56 16.60
N THR A 152 14.09 3.05 17.83
CA THR A 152 14.34 3.85 19.04
C THR A 152 15.78 3.78 19.56
N LYS A 153 16.51 2.68 19.29
CA LYS A 153 17.84 2.44 19.89
C LYS A 153 18.95 2.11 18.90
N THR A 154 18.64 1.69 17.68
CA THR A 154 19.66 1.24 16.71
C THR A 154 19.89 2.26 15.62
N TYR A 155 18.83 2.83 15.06
CA TYR A 155 18.91 3.77 13.96
C TYR A 155 19.38 5.14 14.43
N SER A 156 20.10 5.83 13.54
CA SER A 156 20.50 7.22 13.70
C SER A 156 19.78 8.05 12.63
N TRP A 157 19.12 9.13 13.05
CA TRP A 157 18.23 9.93 12.19
C TRP A 157 18.91 11.18 11.60
N GLY A 158 20.24 11.26 11.69
CA GLY A 158 20.99 12.43 11.25
C GLY A 158 20.57 13.72 11.97
N ASP A 159 20.82 14.87 11.34
CA ASP A 159 20.51 16.20 11.88
C ASP A 159 19.29 16.84 11.16
N MET A 160 18.30 16.03 10.79
CA MET A 160 17.13 16.46 10.01
C MET A 160 16.26 17.52 10.71
N LYS A 161 16.36 17.66 12.03
CA LYS A 161 15.67 18.68 12.82
C LYS A 161 16.32 20.06 12.77
N ASN A 162 17.53 20.17 12.23
CA ASN A 162 18.28 21.42 12.18
C ASN A 162 17.89 22.22 10.93
N PRO A 163 17.22 23.39 11.06
CA PRO A 163 16.77 24.17 9.91
C PRO A 163 17.91 24.77 9.09
N LYS A 164 19.16 24.73 9.59
CA LYS A 164 20.36 25.16 8.86
C LYS A 164 20.96 24.06 7.98
N VAL A 165 20.49 22.82 8.12
CA VAL A 165 20.96 21.70 7.29
C VAL A 165 20.12 21.66 6.02
N LEU A 166 20.77 21.87 4.87
CA LEU A 166 20.15 21.64 3.58
C LEU A 166 20.13 20.14 3.30
N THR A 167 18.95 19.53 3.38
CA THR A 167 18.74 18.17 2.87
C THR A 167 18.59 18.23 1.35
N ASP A 168 19.36 17.42 0.62
CA ASP A 168 19.22 17.29 -0.83
C ASP A 168 17.96 16.49 -1.19
N TYR A 169 17.60 16.50 -2.48
CA TYR A 169 16.39 15.82 -2.97
C TYR A 169 16.40 14.31 -2.68
N TYR A 170 17.54 13.62 -2.87
CA TYR A 170 17.61 12.17 -2.63
C TYR A 170 17.46 11.83 -1.16
N ALA A 171 18.06 12.62 -0.26
CA ALA A 171 17.84 12.46 1.17
C ALA A 171 16.37 12.66 1.57
N ARG A 172 15.70 13.68 1.00
CA ARG A 172 14.29 13.99 1.29
C ARG A 172 13.32 12.90 0.85
N ARG A 173 13.55 12.23 -0.28
CA ARG A 173 12.65 11.16 -0.76
C ARG A 173 12.52 10.01 0.23
N HIS A 174 13.56 9.74 1.02
CA HIS A 174 13.53 8.66 2.00
C HIS A 174 12.82 9.03 3.32
N THR A 175 12.66 10.32 3.62
CA THR A 175 12.08 10.75 4.91
C THR A 175 10.61 10.39 5.05
N GLN A 176 9.87 10.28 3.93
CA GLN A 176 8.50 9.79 3.95
C GLN A 176 8.44 8.34 4.46
N GLN A 177 9.26 7.43 3.91
CA GLN A 177 9.29 6.03 4.37
C GLN A 177 9.68 5.91 5.84
N TYR A 178 10.61 6.75 6.31
CA TYR A 178 11.01 6.81 7.71
C TYR A 178 9.82 7.15 8.60
N ARG A 179 9.06 8.18 8.22
CA ARG A 179 7.88 8.63 8.96
C ARG A 179 6.73 7.61 8.91
N VAL A 180 6.49 6.97 7.77
CA VAL A 180 5.53 5.86 7.63
C VAL A 180 5.85 4.72 8.57
N ASN A 181 7.12 4.33 8.70
CA ASN A 181 7.51 3.27 9.64
C ASN A 181 7.20 3.65 11.09
N PHE A 182 7.30 4.93 11.47
CA PHE A 182 6.92 5.38 12.81
C PHE A 182 5.40 5.27 13.01
N LEU A 183 4.61 5.66 12.00
CA LEU A 183 3.16 5.52 12.02
C LEU A 183 2.74 4.06 12.19
N LEU A 184 3.26 3.17 11.34
CA LEU A 184 2.90 1.74 11.36
C LEU A 184 3.30 1.11 12.70
N LEU A 185 4.49 1.41 13.22
CA LEU A 185 4.90 0.95 14.54
C LEU A 185 3.95 1.45 15.64
N ALA A 186 3.59 2.74 15.61
CA ALA A 186 2.67 3.33 16.57
C ALA A 186 1.30 2.64 16.53
N GLU A 187 0.78 2.34 15.33
CA GLU A 187 -0.48 1.63 15.17
C GLU A 187 -0.40 0.20 15.73
N GLN A 188 0.68 -0.54 15.45
CA GLN A 188 0.84 -1.89 16.00
C GLN A 188 0.94 -1.88 17.54
N LEU A 189 1.57 -0.86 18.12
CA LEU A 189 1.61 -0.65 19.57
C LEU A 189 0.24 -0.28 20.14
N TYR A 190 -0.50 0.58 19.45
CA TYR A 190 -1.89 0.93 19.78
C TYR A 190 -2.79 -0.31 19.78
N ASN A 191 -2.71 -1.16 18.75
CA ASN A 191 -3.47 -2.41 18.64
C ASN A 191 -3.13 -3.41 19.77
N LYS A 192 -1.86 -3.40 20.23
CA LYS A 192 -1.41 -4.17 21.40
C LYS A 192 -1.73 -3.49 22.75
N LYS A 193 -2.45 -2.37 22.75
CA LYS A 193 -2.81 -1.55 23.92
C LYS A 193 -1.61 -0.97 24.67
N ASP A 194 -0.44 -0.90 24.04
CA ASP A 194 0.75 -0.22 24.59
C ASP A 194 0.75 1.26 24.17
N TYR A 195 -0.26 2.00 24.66
CA TYR A 195 -0.51 3.39 24.28
C TYR A 195 0.65 4.32 24.65
N LYS A 196 1.37 4.01 25.74
CA LYS A 196 2.54 4.77 26.14
C LYS A 196 3.63 4.73 25.08
N LYS A 197 4.00 3.54 24.59
CA LYS A 197 5.01 3.43 23.54
C LYS A 197 4.50 3.93 22.19
N ALA A 198 3.22 3.76 21.89
CA ALA A 198 2.63 4.32 20.67
C ALA A 198 2.80 5.85 20.62
N ASN A 199 2.50 6.55 21.71
CA ASN A 199 2.72 7.99 21.83
C ASN A 199 4.21 8.35 21.76
N GLU A 200 5.07 7.60 22.45
CA GLU A 200 6.53 7.79 22.44
C GLU A 200 7.12 7.75 21.02
N VAL A 201 6.73 6.78 20.19
CA VAL A 201 7.28 6.66 18.84
C VAL A 201 6.77 7.75 17.89
N LEU A 202 5.52 8.21 18.05
CA LEU A 202 5.00 9.35 17.30
C LEU A 202 5.74 10.64 17.68
N ASP A 203 5.92 10.86 18.98
CA ASP A 203 6.67 12.01 19.51
C ASP A 203 8.13 11.99 19.02
N MET A 204 8.76 10.81 19.03
CA MET A 204 10.11 10.64 18.51
C MET A 204 10.20 11.03 17.04
N SER A 205 9.25 10.57 16.22
CA SER A 205 9.18 10.93 14.79
C SER A 205 9.12 12.45 14.61
N MET A 206 8.24 13.13 15.36
CA MET A 206 8.11 14.59 15.30
C MET A 206 9.35 15.33 15.81
N ALA A 207 10.08 14.75 16.77
CA ALA A 207 11.30 15.33 17.31
C ALA A 207 12.51 15.22 16.35
N VAL A 208 12.62 14.10 15.62
CA VAL A 208 13.72 13.87 14.67
C VAL A 208 13.42 14.38 13.26
N MET A 209 12.14 14.42 12.88
CA MET A 209 11.65 14.89 11.57
C MET A 209 10.51 15.90 11.76
N PRO A 210 10.76 17.08 12.36
CA PRO A 210 9.74 18.09 12.58
C PRO A 210 9.16 18.60 11.25
N LEU A 211 7.87 18.89 11.23
CA LEU A 211 7.15 19.37 10.03
C LEU A 211 7.78 20.64 9.44
N GLU A 212 8.37 21.50 10.29
CA GLU A 212 8.97 22.78 9.88
C GLU A 212 10.27 22.61 9.10
N THR A 213 10.93 21.46 9.21
CA THR A 213 12.26 21.22 8.60
C THR A 213 12.25 20.03 7.65
N VAL A 214 11.40 19.04 7.91
CA VAL A 214 11.26 17.84 7.10
C VAL A 214 9.89 17.81 6.47
N LEU A 215 9.88 18.01 5.15
CA LEU A 215 8.69 17.97 4.32
C LEU A 215 7.90 16.67 4.55
N ASP A 216 6.59 16.82 4.73
CA ASP A 216 5.64 15.70 4.66
C ASP A 216 5.16 15.46 3.24
N PHE A 217 4.91 16.56 2.53
CA PHE A 217 4.46 16.58 1.16
C PHE A 217 5.62 16.28 0.20
N GLY A 218 5.34 15.43 -0.78
CA GLY A 218 6.27 15.04 -1.83
C GLY A 218 5.50 14.82 -3.12
N GLU A 219 5.98 13.89 -3.95
CA GLU A 219 5.24 13.45 -5.14
C GLU A 219 3.88 12.85 -4.72
N VAL A 220 2.80 13.34 -5.32
CA VAL A 220 1.47 12.78 -5.09
C VAL A 220 1.46 11.38 -5.68
N ASN A 221 1.03 10.42 -4.87
CA ASN A 221 0.96 9.02 -5.26
C ASN A 221 -0.43 8.45 -4.96
N GLN A 222 -0.75 7.34 -5.61
CA GLN A 222 -1.89 6.54 -5.19
C GLN A 222 -1.65 6.04 -3.78
N TYR A 223 -2.72 5.98 -3.00
CA TYR A 223 -2.65 5.54 -1.63
C TYR A 223 -2.25 4.06 -1.55
N ASP A 224 -1.26 3.76 -0.70
CA ASP A 224 -0.79 2.41 -0.40
C ASP A 224 -1.38 1.94 0.94
N GLY A 225 -2.24 0.93 0.89
CA GLY A 225 -2.88 0.36 2.08
C GLY A 225 -1.89 -0.26 3.08
N MET A 226 -0.65 -0.58 2.67
CA MET A 226 0.39 -1.05 3.59
C MET A 226 1.07 0.09 4.37
N SER A 227 0.91 1.33 3.91
CA SER A 227 1.57 2.53 4.45
C SER A 227 0.60 3.43 5.23
N SER A 228 -0.54 2.87 5.64
CA SER A 228 -1.70 3.57 6.18
C SER A 228 -2.25 2.92 7.43
N LEU A 229 -2.88 3.74 8.27
CA LEU A 229 -3.74 3.28 9.35
C LEU A 229 -4.93 2.49 8.82
N LYS A 230 -5.28 1.43 9.54
CA LYS A 230 -6.43 0.57 9.28
C LYS A 230 -7.77 1.31 9.35
N ILE A 231 -7.84 2.40 10.11
CA ILE A 231 -9.05 3.25 10.15
C ILE A 231 -9.35 3.88 8.77
N ASN A 232 -8.32 4.03 7.92
CA ASN A 232 -8.45 4.60 6.58
C ASN A 232 -8.74 3.55 5.49
N SER A 233 -8.81 2.25 5.82
CA SER A 233 -9.12 1.19 4.84
C SER A 233 -10.42 1.42 4.04
N PRO A 234 -11.50 2.00 4.60
CA PRO A 234 -12.70 2.35 3.82
C PRO A 234 -12.51 3.56 2.89
N HIS A 235 -11.37 4.25 2.94
CA HIS A 235 -11.10 5.50 2.25
C HIS A 235 -9.89 5.39 1.30
N LEU A 236 -9.55 4.17 0.86
CA LEU A 236 -8.46 3.91 -0.10
C LEU A 236 -8.90 4.05 -1.55
N SER A 237 -10.20 3.85 -1.80
CA SER A 237 -10.85 4.08 -3.08
C SER A 237 -12.30 4.54 -2.86
N PHE A 238 -12.85 5.16 -3.89
CA PHE A 238 -14.19 5.70 -3.93
C PHE A 238 -14.93 5.09 -5.13
N ASN A 239 -16.19 4.72 -4.97
CA ASN A 239 -17.03 4.36 -6.11
C ASN A 239 -17.78 5.61 -6.59
N TYR A 240 -17.73 5.89 -7.89
CA TYR A 240 -18.44 7.00 -8.49
C TYR A 240 -18.93 6.62 -9.88
N GLN A 241 -20.25 6.64 -10.06
CA GLN A 241 -20.91 6.28 -11.32
C GLN A 241 -20.52 4.89 -11.89
N GLY A 242 -20.18 3.93 -11.01
CA GLY A 242 -19.76 2.58 -11.41
C GLY A 242 -18.25 2.40 -11.56
N GLU A 243 -17.48 3.48 -11.55
CA GLU A 243 -16.01 3.46 -11.62
C GLU A 243 -15.38 3.47 -10.22
N GLU A 244 -14.28 2.74 -10.07
CA GLU A 244 -13.45 2.79 -8.86
C GLU A 244 -12.33 3.82 -9.03
N ILE A 245 -12.32 4.82 -8.15
CA ILE A 245 -11.32 5.89 -8.13
C ILE A 245 -10.40 5.68 -6.93
N ARG A 246 -9.11 5.50 -7.18
CA ARG A 246 -8.12 5.33 -6.09
C ARG A 246 -7.81 6.68 -5.44
N ALA A 247 -7.83 6.71 -4.11
CA ALA A 247 -7.47 7.89 -3.34
C ALA A 247 -6.01 8.30 -3.61
N LYS A 248 -5.77 9.61 -3.58
CA LYS A 248 -4.45 10.22 -3.73
C LYS A 248 -3.91 10.61 -2.36
N SER A 249 -2.60 10.51 -2.17
CA SER A 249 -1.95 10.89 -0.93
C SER A 249 -0.70 11.71 -1.21
N SER A 250 -0.45 12.68 -0.34
CA SER A 250 0.82 13.40 -0.26
C SER A 250 1.16 13.55 1.21
N GLY A 251 2.12 12.75 1.68
CA GLY A 251 2.53 12.70 3.08
C GLY A 251 1.65 11.86 3.99
N VAL A 252 2.03 11.79 5.26
CA VAL A 252 1.49 10.84 6.26
C VAL A 252 1.11 11.50 7.58
N LEU A 253 1.46 12.77 7.81
CA LEU A 253 1.21 13.43 9.11
C LEU A 253 -0.28 13.65 9.39
N HIS A 254 -1.15 13.65 8.39
CA HIS A 254 -2.60 13.67 8.61
C HIS A 254 -3.07 12.41 9.39
N GLU A 255 -2.39 11.29 9.21
CA GLU A 255 -2.64 10.05 9.96
C GLU A 255 -2.05 10.09 11.38
N PHE A 256 -0.95 10.84 11.58
CA PHE A 256 -0.46 11.13 12.94
C PHE A 256 -1.51 11.89 13.75
N VAL A 257 -2.21 12.86 13.13
CA VAL A 257 -3.34 13.55 13.78
C VAL A 257 -4.41 12.56 14.20
N GLN A 258 -4.79 11.63 13.32
CA GLN A 258 -5.77 10.59 13.65
C GLN A 258 -5.32 9.70 14.80
N LEU A 259 -4.08 9.21 14.76
CA LEU A 259 -3.58 8.32 15.80
C LEU A 259 -3.39 9.04 17.15
N TYR A 260 -2.99 10.33 17.16
CA TYR A 260 -2.97 11.12 18.39
C TYR A 260 -4.37 11.28 19.00
N PHE A 261 -5.42 11.51 18.20
CA PHE A 261 -6.80 11.52 18.72
C PHE A 261 -7.20 10.16 19.29
N MET A 262 -6.89 9.06 18.58
CA MET A 262 -7.16 7.69 19.05
C MET A 262 -6.42 7.37 20.36
N LEU A 263 -5.22 7.93 20.57
CA LEU A 263 -4.44 7.82 21.80
C LEU A 263 -4.92 8.75 22.93
N GLY A 264 -5.90 9.62 22.68
CA GLY A 264 -6.39 10.61 23.64
C GLY A 264 -5.55 11.90 23.73
N GLU A 265 -4.53 12.04 22.89
CA GLU A 265 -3.61 13.19 22.82
C GLU A 265 -4.20 14.36 22.01
N LYS A 266 -5.43 14.77 22.38
CA LYS A 266 -6.25 15.75 21.62
C LYS A 266 -5.53 17.08 21.38
N LYS A 267 -4.71 17.53 22.34
CA LYS A 267 -3.92 18.75 22.22
C LYS A 267 -2.87 18.62 21.11
N LYS A 268 -2.08 17.54 21.11
CA LYS A 268 -1.06 17.28 20.08
C LYS A 268 -1.71 17.12 18.70
N ALA A 269 -2.80 16.36 18.63
CA ALA A 269 -3.56 16.18 17.40
C ALA A 269 -4.06 17.52 16.83
N THR A 270 -4.62 18.38 17.70
CA THR A 270 -5.10 19.72 17.32
C THR A 270 -3.97 20.61 16.83
N GLU A 271 -2.84 20.66 17.54
CA GLU A 271 -1.69 21.48 17.17
C GLU A 271 -1.09 21.06 15.83
N LEU A 272 -0.88 19.76 15.62
CA LEU A 272 -0.38 19.23 14.36
C LEU A 272 -1.38 19.45 13.21
N GLY A 273 -2.65 19.10 13.42
CA GLY A 273 -3.70 19.24 12.41
C GLY A 273 -3.89 20.70 11.98
N MET A 274 -3.78 21.67 12.90
CA MET A 274 -3.84 23.09 12.55
C MET A 274 -2.64 23.53 11.70
N LYS A 275 -1.43 22.99 11.93
CA LYS A 275 -0.26 23.27 11.08
C LYS A 275 -0.44 22.67 9.69
N LEU A 276 -0.88 21.41 9.60
CA LEU A 276 -1.14 20.75 8.32
C LEU A 276 -2.22 21.48 7.51
N MET A 277 -3.31 21.89 8.16
CA MET A 277 -4.37 22.63 7.49
C MET A 277 -3.92 23.99 6.94
N LYS A 278 -2.91 24.64 7.54
CA LYS A 278 -2.31 25.85 6.95
C LYS A 278 -1.57 25.53 5.66
N ASN A 279 -0.87 24.39 5.60
CA ASN A 279 -0.22 23.92 4.37
C ASN A 279 -1.26 23.50 3.31
N TYR A 280 -2.31 22.78 3.69
CA TYR A 280 -3.40 22.44 2.76
C TYR A 280 -4.12 23.69 2.26
N GLU A 281 -4.27 24.71 3.09
CA GLU A 281 -4.86 25.97 2.67
C GLU A 281 -4.03 26.71 1.62
N THR A 282 -2.69 26.59 1.60
CA THR A 282 -1.91 27.16 0.50
C THR A 282 -2.23 26.48 -0.83
N ILE A 283 -2.47 25.17 -0.81
CA ILE A 283 -2.93 24.41 -1.98
C ILE A 283 -4.32 24.88 -2.38
N PHE A 284 -5.29 24.89 -1.46
CA PHE A 284 -6.65 25.36 -1.75
C PHE A 284 -6.67 26.79 -2.31
N ASN A 285 -5.86 27.68 -1.75
CA ASN A 285 -5.74 29.06 -2.24
C ASN A 285 -5.13 29.10 -3.65
N TYR A 286 -4.15 28.25 -3.97
CA TYR A 286 -3.62 28.17 -5.34
C TYR A 286 -4.73 27.82 -6.34
N PHE A 287 -5.54 26.80 -6.07
CA PHE A 287 -6.67 26.42 -6.95
C PHE A 287 -7.81 27.45 -6.96
N GLU A 288 -8.03 28.17 -5.86
CA GLU A 288 -9.02 29.25 -5.79
C GLU A 288 -8.67 30.41 -6.73
N HIS A 289 -7.38 30.76 -6.86
CA HIS A 289 -6.93 31.93 -7.62
C HIS A 289 -6.31 31.61 -8.99
N SER A 290 -6.06 30.33 -9.29
CA SER A 290 -5.55 29.92 -10.60
C SER A 290 -6.64 29.93 -11.67
N LYS A 291 -6.24 30.22 -12.91
CA LYS A 291 -7.13 30.02 -14.07
C LYS A 291 -7.60 28.57 -14.13
N ALA A 292 -8.83 28.37 -14.57
CA ALA A 292 -9.42 27.03 -14.70
C ALA A 292 -8.56 26.05 -15.52
N GLU A 293 -7.89 26.50 -16.58
CA GLU A 293 -6.99 25.67 -17.40
C GLU A 293 -5.83 25.05 -16.61
N PHE A 294 -5.26 25.80 -15.65
CA PHE A 294 -4.19 25.29 -14.77
C PHE A 294 -4.74 24.42 -13.65
N ALA A 295 -5.91 24.80 -13.12
CA ALA A 295 -6.57 24.09 -12.04
C ALA A 295 -7.15 22.73 -12.48
N GLY A 296 -7.60 22.63 -13.74
CA GLY A 296 -8.17 21.44 -14.35
C GLY A 296 -7.15 20.50 -14.99
N ASN A 297 -5.89 20.93 -15.15
CA ASN A 297 -4.82 20.05 -15.58
C ASN A 297 -4.70 18.86 -14.60
N GLN A 298 -4.76 17.64 -15.14
CA GLN A 298 -4.83 16.42 -14.34
C GLN A 298 -3.60 16.20 -13.45
N GLU A 299 -2.40 16.55 -13.93
CA GLU A 299 -1.16 16.42 -13.16
C GLU A 299 -1.12 17.44 -12.02
N ASN A 300 -1.62 18.65 -12.24
CA ASN A 300 -1.69 19.67 -11.19
C ASN A 300 -2.75 19.31 -10.14
N ALA A 301 -3.95 18.88 -10.58
CA ALA A 301 -5.09 18.67 -9.71
C ALA A 301 -4.89 17.58 -8.65
N GLU A 302 -3.90 16.71 -8.81
CA GLU A 302 -3.58 15.65 -7.84
C GLU A 302 -3.24 16.20 -6.44
N ASP A 303 -2.58 17.36 -6.35
CA ASP A 303 -2.28 18.02 -5.07
C ASP A 303 -3.56 18.44 -4.36
N LEU A 304 -4.54 18.97 -5.10
CA LEU A 304 -5.86 19.31 -4.55
C LEU A 304 -6.56 18.06 -4.03
N TYR A 305 -6.52 16.95 -4.80
CA TYR A 305 -7.14 15.69 -4.42
C TYR A 305 -6.53 15.12 -3.13
N ALA A 306 -5.20 15.08 -3.05
CA ALA A 306 -4.50 14.59 -1.87
C ALA A 306 -4.75 15.47 -0.64
N ALA A 307 -4.74 16.81 -0.80
CA ALA A 307 -4.96 17.75 0.29
C ALA A 307 -6.39 17.69 0.84
N ILE A 308 -7.40 17.58 -0.04
CA ILE A 308 -8.80 17.52 0.40
C ILE A 308 -9.12 16.17 1.05
N ASP A 309 -8.59 15.07 0.53
CA ASP A 309 -8.75 13.74 1.12
C ASP A 309 -8.12 13.66 2.52
N ALA A 310 -6.89 14.17 2.68
CA ALA A 310 -6.24 14.28 3.98
C ALA A 310 -7.04 15.14 4.96
N ALA A 311 -7.65 16.24 4.50
CA ALA A 311 -8.54 17.07 5.30
C ALA A 311 -9.80 16.29 5.74
N PHE A 312 -10.44 15.54 4.85
CA PHE A 312 -11.58 14.70 5.21
C PHE A 312 -11.22 13.64 6.25
N LYS A 313 -10.09 12.93 6.07
CA LYS A 313 -9.59 11.92 7.01
C LYS A 313 -9.35 12.50 8.41
N MET A 314 -8.72 13.68 8.49
CA MET A 314 -8.58 14.39 9.76
C MET A 314 -9.92 14.86 10.34
N TYR A 315 -10.87 15.28 9.49
CA TYR A 315 -12.18 15.73 9.96
C TYR A 315 -12.99 14.60 10.59
N ILE A 316 -12.97 13.39 10.02
CA ILE A 316 -13.70 12.22 10.53
C ILE A 316 -13.38 12.01 12.01
N ILE A 317 -12.09 11.95 12.36
CA ILE A 317 -11.68 11.71 13.74
C ILE A 317 -11.83 12.96 14.62
N ALA A 318 -11.54 14.15 14.08
CA ALA A 318 -11.60 15.39 14.87
C ALA A 318 -13.05 15.73 15.26
N SER A 319 -14.01 15.36 14.40
CA SER A 319 -15.45 15.53 14.64
C SER A 319 -16.11 14.35 15.35
N ASP A 320 -15.37 13.30 15.67
CA ASP A 320 -15.88 12.17 16.43
C ASP A 320 -16.19 12.58 17.89
N LYS A 321 -17.29 12.08 18.44
CA LYS A 321 -17.75 12.46 19.78
C LYS A 321 -16.94 11.81 20.91
N GLN A 322 -16.33 10.65 20.66
CA GLN A 322 -15.59 9.90 21.67
C GLN A 322 -14.11 10.25 21.63
N MET A 323 -13.50 10.13 20.45
CA MET A 323 -12.07 10.32 20.22
C MET A 323 -11.72 11.79 19.97
N GLY A 324 -12.56 12.50 19.21
CA GLY A 324 -12.34 13.87 18.78
C GLY A 324 -12.82 14.95 19.74
N ASP A 325 -13.01 16.14 19.19
CA ASP A 325 -13.72 17.27 19.79
C ASP A 325 -14.53 17.96 18.68
N PRO A 326 -15.82 17.60 18.49
CA PRO A 326 -16.65 18.14 17.42
C PRO A 326 -16.84 19.66 17.50
N ASN A 327 -16.73 20.22 18.71
CA ASN A 327 -16.81 21.66 18.95
C ASN A 327 -15.44 22.33 18.98
N GLY A 328 -14.38 21.55 18.84
CA GLY A 328 -12.99 21.96 18.88
C GLY A 328 -12.59 22.81 17.69
N LYS A 329 -11.48 23.53 17.88
CA LYS A 329 -10.97 24.47 16.87
C LYS A 329 -10.62 23.76 15.56
N LEU A 330 -9.98 22.58 15.63
CA LEU A 330 -9.55 21.84 14.45
C LEU A 330 -10.75 21.35 13.61
N ALA A 331 -11.74 20.69 14.22
CA ALA A 331 -12.91 20.17 13.50
C ALA A 331 -13.65 21.28 12.76
N LYS A 332 -13.91 22.42 13.44
CA LYS A 332 -14.54 23.60 12.84
C LYS A 332 -13.70 24.20 11.72
N TYR A 333 -12.38 24.28 11.89
CA TYR A 333 -11.48 24.82 10.89
C TYR A 333 -11.47 23.98 9.62
N ILE A 334 -11.28 22.66 9.76
CA ILE A 334 -11.29 21.73 8.63
C ILE A 334 -12.62 21.80 7.88
N TYR A 335 -13.74 21.70 8.60
CA TYR A 335 -15.07 21.77 8.01
C TYR A 335 -15.28 23.05 7.19
N ALA A 336 -14.86 24.20 7.72
CA ALA A 336 -14.97 25.48 7.02
C ALA A 336 -14.15 25.50 5.72
N LYS A 337 -12.92 24.95 5.73
CA LYS A 337 -12.06 24.91 4.53
C LYS A 337 -12.56 23.92 3.49
N ILE A 338 -12.99 22.72 3.89
CA ILE A 338 -13.64 21.76 2.99
C ILE A 338 -14.86 22.40 2.33
N ASN A 339 -15.73 23.04 3.11
CA ASN A 339 -16.90 23.72 2.56
C ASN A 339 -16.52 24.84 1.58
N ARG A 340 -15.47 25.61 1.85
CA ARG A 340 -14.99 26.64 0.92
C ARG A 340 -14.58 26.03 -0.42
N VAL A 341 -13.87 24.90 -0.41
CA VAL A 341 -13.48 24.19 -1.64
C VAL A 341 -14.71 23.76 -2.43
N TYR A 342 -15.65 23.05 -1.79
CA TYR A 342 -16.82 22.50 -2.48
C TYR A 342 -17.90 23.52 -2.86
N LYS A 343 -18.04 24.62 -2.11
CA LYS A 343 -19.10 25.63 -2.37
C LYS A 343 -18.63 26.79 -3.24
N ASN A 344 -17.33 27.08 -3.25
CA ASN A 344 -16.80 28.27 -3.94
C ASN A 344 -15.76 27.89 -5.00
N VAL A 345 -14.73 27.14 -4.62
CA VAL A 345 -13.57 26.86 -5.51
C VAL A 345 -13.97 25.94 -6.66
N MET A 346 -14.58 24.79 -6.34
CA MET A 346 -14.96 23.81 -7.36
C MET A 346 -16.01 24.35 -8.33
N PRO A 347 -17.13 24.96 -7.89
CA PRO A 347 -18.14 25.45 -8.84
C PRO A 347 -17.60 26.53 -9.78
N ARG A 348 -16.69 27.38 -9.31
CA ARG A 348 -15.99 28.36 -10.16
C ARG A 348 -15.19 27.68 -11.26
N ILE A 349 -14.31 26.74 -10.89
CA ILE A 349 -13.45 26.02 -11.86
C ILE A 349 -14.33 25.27 -12.87
N TYR A 350 -15.40 24.61 -12.40
CA TYR A 350 -16.32 23.87 -13.27
C TYR A 350 -16.99 24.78 -14.29
N SER A 351 -17.59 25.89 -13.83
CA SER A 351 -18.27 26.82 -14.72
C SER A 351 -17.31 27.46 -15.75
N GLU A 352 -16.07 27.76 -15.35
CA GLU A 352 -15.06 28.30 -16.26
C GLU A 352 -14.63 27.26 -17.32
N LEU A 353 -14.41 26.00 -16.93
CA LEU A 353 -14.06 24.92 -17.86
C LEU A 353 -15.21 24.61 -18.82
N GLU A 354 -16.45 24.60 -18.35
CA GLU A 354 -17.63 24.42 -19.21
C GLU A 354 -17.77 25.54 -20.24
N GLN A 355 -17.53 26.80 -19.83
CA GLN A 355 -17.52 27.94 -20.75
C GLN A 355 -16.40 27.81 -21.80
N MET A 356 -15.18 27.45 -21.37
CA MET A 356 -14.05 27.23 -22.29
C MET A 356 -14.31 26.09 -23.28
N ALA A 357 -14.92 24.99 -22.82
CA ALA A 357 -15.33 23.89 -23.67
C ALA A 357 -16.36 24.35 -24.72
N SER A 358 -17.36 25.13 -24.30
CA SER A 358 -18.36 25.72 -25.20
C SER A 358 -17.73 26.66 -26.23
N ASP A 359 -16.83 27.54 -25.80
CA ASP A 359 -16.15 28.50 -26.68
C ASP A 359 -15.22 27.80 -27.69
N ALA A 360 -14.66 26.66 -27.31
CA ALA A 360 -13.84 25.80 -28.16
C ALA A 360 -14.67 24.87 -29.07
N GLY A 361 -16.00 24.87 -28.96
CA GLY A 361 -16.89 23.98 -29.72
C GLY A 361 -16.77 22.50 -29.32
N GLU A 362 -16.31 22.21 -28.10
CA GLU A 362 -16.24 20.85 -27.57
C GLU A 362 -17.65 20.35 -27.23
N SER A 363 -18.02 19.17 -27.74
CA SER A 363 -19.31 18.57 -27.43
C SER A 363 -19.34 18.06 -25.99
N SER A 364 -20.48 18.21 -25.30
CA SER A 364 -20.74 17.63 -23.97
C SER A 364 -20.59 16.09 -23.91
N SER A 365 -20.61 15.43 -25.06
CA SER A 365 -20.62 13.97 -25.22
C SER A 365 -19.29 13.39 -25.73
N GLY A 366 -18.24 14.21 -25.86
CA GLY A 366 -17.05 13.87 -26.64
C GLY A 366 -15.70 14.17 -25.97
N VAL A 367 -14.65 13.68 -26.63
CA VAL A 367 -13.24 13.93 -26.30
C VAL A 367 -12.92 15.40 -26.60
N GLY A 368 -12.66 16.19 -25.56
CA GLY A 368 -12.31 17.61 -25.64
C GLY A 368 -11.28 17.95 -24.57
N TYR A 369 -10.40 18.91 -24.83
CA TYR A 369 -9.33 19.26 -23.91
C TYR A 369 -9.88 19.81 -22.59
N TYR A 370 -10.79 20.78 -22.64
CA TYR A 370 -11.41 21.37 -21.45
C TYR A 370 -12.46 20.43 -20.83
N ASN A 371 -13.20 19.69 -21.66
CA ASN A 371 -14.15 18.69 -21.18
C ASN A 371 -13.45 17.57 -20.38
N ASN A 372 -12.28 17.10 -20.82
CA ASN A 372 -11.50 16.10 -20.09
C ASN A 372 -10.98 16.61 -18.74
N MET A 373 -10.61 17.90 -18.65
CA MET A 373 -10.24 18.53 -17.39
C MET A 373 -11.43 18.58 -16.42
N TYR A 374 -12.60 19.00 -16.93
CA TYR A 374 -13.83 19.07 -16.16
C TYR A 374 -14.23 17.69 -15.63
N ILE A 375 -14.30 16.68 -16.50
CA ILE A 375 -14.62 15.30 -16.14
C ILE A 375 -13.62 14.76 -15.11
N GLY A 376 -12.31 14.99 -15.30
CA GLY A 376 -11.29 14.52 -14.36
C GLY A 376 -11.46 15.07 -12.95
N LEU A 377 -11.74 16.37 -12.82
CA LEU A 377 -12.03 17.00 -11.53
C LEU A 377 -13.34 16.47 -10.94
N GLN A 378 -14.40 16.37 -11.76
CA GLN A 378 -15.72 15.90 -11.32
C GLN A 378 -15.65 14.46 -10.81
N MET A 379 -14.95 13.58 -11.51
CA MET A 379 -14.74 12.20 -11.10
C MET A 379 -14.08 12.16 -9.72
N ASN A 380 -12.92 12.82 -9.53
CA ASN A 380 -12.17 12.72 -8.27
C ASN A 380 -12.86 13.45 -7.11
N LEU A 381 -13.16 14.74 -7.27
CA LEU A 381 -13.71 15.56 -6.19
C LEU A 381 -15.19 15.29 -5.95
N GLY A 382 -15.95 14.92 -6.99
CA GLY A 382 -17.33 14.45 -6.86
C GLY A 382 -17.38 13.14 -6.09
N ALA A 383 -16.55 12.16 -6.44
CA ALA A 383 -16.46 10.89 -5.71
C ALA A 383 -16.11 11.08 -4.24
N MET A 384 -15.10 11.91 -3.94
CA MET A 384 -14.76 12.24 -2.55
C MET A 384 -15.94 12.93 -1.83
N GLY A 385 -16.60 13.88 -2.49
CA GLY A 385 -17.74 14.60 -1.93
C GLY A 385 -18.90 13.67 -1.58
N GLU A 386 -19.21 12.71 -2.44
CA GLU A 386 -20.25 11.69 -2.18
C GLU A 386 -19.81 10.68 -1.11
N HIS A 387 -18.56 10.21 -1.18
CA HIS A 387 -18.00 9.23 -0.24
C HIS A 387 -18.00 9.75 1.19
N TYR A 388 -17.58 11.00 1.40
CA TYR A 388 -17.55 11.64 2.70
C TYR A 388 -18.88 12.29 3.09
N GLY A 389 -19.94 12.14 2.29
CA GLY A 389 -21.29 12.58 2.60
C GLY A 389 -21.52 14.10 2.53
N LEU A 390 -20.63 14.83 1.84
CA LEU A 390 -20.77 16.27 1.60
C LEU A 390 -21.70 16.58 0.41
N LEU A 391 -21.71 15.69 -0.59
CA LEU A 391 -22.56 15.76 -1.77
C LEU A 391 -23.60 14.62 -1.75
N LYS A 392 -24.73 14.81 -2.43
CA LYS A 392 -25.71 13.75 -2.63
C LYS A 392 -25.14 12.71 -3.59
N ARG A 393 -25.38 11.42 -3.32
CA ARG A 393 -24.96 10.34 -4.21
C ARG A 393 -25.60 10.46 -5.59
N SER A 394 -24.77 10.36 -6.64
CA SER A 394 -25.23 10.30 -8.02
C SER A 394 -26.02 9.01 -8.27
N ALA A 395 -26.99 9.05 -9.18
CA ALA A 395 -27.71 7.83 -9.58
C ALA A 395 -26.71 6.85 -10.20
N GLN A 396 -26.58 5.65 -9.63
CA GLN A 396 -25.76 4.62 -10.25
C GLN A 396 -26.40 4.21 -11.57
N PRO A 397 -25.62 4.02 -12.66
CA PRO A 397 -26.15 3.38 -13.84
C PRO A 397 -26.73 2.02 -13.42
N THR A 398 -28.00 1.79 -13.75
CA THR A 398 -28.64 0.49 -13.54
C THR A 398 -27.72 -0.55 -14.18
N PRO A 399 -27.24 -1.57 -13.45
CA PRO A 399 -26.49 -2.64 -14.10
C PRO A 399 -27.36 -3.16 -15.22
N ALA A 400 -26.82 -3.19 -16.46
CA ALA A 400 -27.49 -3.89 -17.54
C ALA A 400 -27.85 -5.27 -17.00
N ALA A 401 -29.14 -5.63 -17.05
CA ALA A 401 -29.58 -6.95 -16.61
C ALA A 401 -28.63 -7.96 -17.24
N ALA A 402 -27.97 -8.77 -16.41
CA ALA A 402 -27.16 -9.86 -16.91
C ALA A 402 -28.02 -10.59 -17.94
N PRO A 403 -27.52 -10.88 -19.16
CA PRO A 403 -28.28 -11.67 -20.10
C PRO A 403 -28.74 -12.91 -19.35
N SER A 404 -30.06 -13.11 -19.30
CA SER A 404 -30.65 -14.29 -18.69
C SER A 404 -29.85 -15.49 -19.17
N GLN A 405 -29.35 -16.30 -18.25
CA GLN A 405 -28.77 -17.59 -18.60
C GLN A 405 -29.85 -18.38 -19.34
N GLU A 406 -29.87 -18.27 -20.67
CA GLU A 406 -30.41 -19.33 -21.50
C GLU A 406 -29.59 -20.55 -21.12
N ASN A 407 -30.26 -21.52 -20.51
CA ASN A 407 -29.69 -22.82 -20.23
C ASN A 407 -29.03 -23.32 -21.53
N LEU A 408 -27.69 -23.36 -21.53
CA LEU A 408 -26.91 -24.05 -22.55
C LEU A 408 -27.43 -25.49 -22.57
N ASN A 409 -28.21 -25.81 -23.60
CA ASN A 409 -28.71 -27.15 -23.84
C ASN A 409 -27.51 -28.03 -24.21
N LEU A 410 -26.99 -28.73 -23.19
CA LEU A 410 -25.81 -29.61 -23.28
C LEU A 410 -26.03 -30.84 -24.18
N ASP A 411 -27.24 -31.05 -24.72
CA ASP A 411 -27.54 -32.14 -25.65
C ASP A 411 -27.22 -31.81 -27.13
N ALA A 412 -26.79 -30.58 -27.44
CA ALA A 412 -26.51 -30.15 -28.82
C ALA A 412 -25.05 -30.32 -29.27
N ILE A 413 -24.17 -30.92 -28.46
CA ILE A 413 -22.76 -31.17 -28.85
C ILE A 413 -22.44 -32.66 -28.67
N VAL A 414 -23.01 -33.48 -29.54
CA VAL A 414 -22.49 -34.83 -29.83
C VAL A 414 -21.99 -34.81 -31.28
N PRO A 415 -20.68 -34.95 -31.55
CA PRO A 415 -20.19 -35.15 -32.90
C PRO A 415 -20.53 -36.58 -33.34
N SER A 416 -21.48 -36.73 -34.25
CA SER A 416 -21.68 -37.97 -34.99
C SER A 416 -20.60 -38.12 -36.06
N GLY A 417 -19.69 -39.08 -35.89
CA GLY A 417 -18.81 -39.52 -36.98
C GLY A 417 -17.46 -40.05 -36.52
N GLY A 418 -17.42 -41.30 -36.08
CA GLY A 418 -16.17 -42.07 -36.07
C GLY A 418 -15.84 -42.55 -37.49
N PRO A 419 -14.56 -42.62 -37.90
CA PRO A 419 -14.17 -43.22 -39.17
C PRO A 419 -14.22 -44.75 -39.07
N SER A 420 -14.83 -45.39 -40.07
CA SER A 420 -14.75 -46.84 -40.28
C SER A 420 -13.46 -47.23 -41.01
N ASP A 421 -12.87 -48.33 -40.56
CA ASP A 421 -11.73 -49.05 -41.15
C ASP A 421 -11.78 -49.30 -42.67
N THR A 422 -10.56 -49.51 -43.21
CA THR A 422 -10.09 -50.33 -44.36
C THR A 422 -9.23 -49.52 -45.34
N MET A 423 -8.04 -49.93 -45.81
CA MET A 423 -7.33 -51.21 -45.81
C MET A 423 -5.85 -51.00 -46.21
N LYS A 424 -4.99 -51.93 -45.75
CA LYS A 424 -3.60 -52.29 -46.14
C LYS A 424 -2.43 -51.61 -45.45
#